data_AF-A0A958YWA6-F1
#
_entry.id   AF-A0A958YWA6-F1
#
_cell.length_a   1.000
_cell.length_b   1.000
_cell.length_c   1.000
_cell.angle_alpha   90.00
_cell.angle_beta   90.00
_cell.angle_gamma   90.00
#
_symmetry.space_group_name_H-M   'P 1'
#
loop_
_entity.id
_entity.type
_entity.pdbx_description
1 polymer ?
#
loop_
_entity_poly.entity_id
_entity_poly.type
_entity_poly.pdbx_seq_one_letter_code
_entity_poly.pdbx_strand_id
1 'polypeptide(L)'
;SVPYPTLSEYNFFEGDLANHEPVYGVLPYEPISTLFTDYAHKKRFVWMPYGVKASYNGDGNILEFPNSTVLIKTFYYDNVLPSNTTKIIETRLLIKKQDEWIYADYIWDEEQQEALLNKTGFGFNVDIEWLQNGETKSTIYRIPSIEECFLCHKRNYKEKLPIGPKPQNLNSNYTYPEGIKNQLQKWIEMGYLDSVPSTITTVVDWEDTSNPLDLRVRSYLDINCAHCHVEGGHCAARDIRLAFNESSDLENLGVCVTPESPIVGLDNTTIMVPGDAENSIFYYRVNTTEEELRMPMAGRTLIHEEFAEILKEYINSLTITCD
;
A
#
# COMPACT_ATOMS: atom_id res chain seq x y z
N SER A 1 18.25 10.77 -19.61
CA SER A 1 18.38 9.91 -18.41
C SER A 1 17.04 9.90 -17.70
N VAL A 2 16.62 8.77 -17.13
CA VAL A 2 15.41 8.72 -16.28
C VAL A 2 15.57 9.59 -15.01
N PRO A 3 14.47 10.14 -14.46
CA PRO A 3 13.10 10.04 -14.96
C PRO A 3 12.86 10.90 -16.23
N TYR A 4 12.05 10.40 -17.16
CA TYR A 4 11.65 11.14 -18.36
C TYR A 4 10.63 12.25 -18.04
N PRO A 5 10.57 13.34 -18.83
CA PRO A 5 9.57 14.39 -18.67
C PRO A 5 8.11 13.93 -18.73
N THR A 6 7.77 13.00 -19.63
CA THR A 6 6.40 12.45 -19.75
C THR A 6 6.34 10.96 -19.45
N LEU A 7 5.15 10.45 -19.15
CA LEU A 7 4.93 9.03 -18.91
C LEU A 7 4.95 8.23 -20.23
N SER A 8 4.43 8.81 -21.32
CA SER A 8 4.45 8.17 -22.64
C SER A 8 5.86 7.84 -23.16
N GLU A 9 6.90 8.62 -22.79
CA GLU A 9 8.29 8.38 -23.19
C GLU A 9 8.82 7.00 -22.76
N TYR A 10 8.24 6.37 -21.74
CA TYR A 10 8.63 5.02 -21.31
C TYR A 10 8.07 3.90 -22.19
N ASN A 11 7.00 4.16 -22.96
CA ASN A 11 6.28 3.16 -23.76
C ASN A 11 5.84 1.92 -22.96
N PHE A 12 5.37 2.11 -21.71
CA PHE A 12 4.84 1.01 -20.90
C PHE A 12 3.47 0.51 -21.37
N PHE A 13 2.71 1.37 -22.04
CA PHE A 13 1.34 1.09 -22.46
C PHE A 13 1.17 1.36 -23.95
N GLU A 14 0.29 0.61 -24.60
CA GLU A 14 -0.08 0.80 -26.00
C GLU A 14 -1.45 1.48 -26.14
N GLY A 15 -1.64 2.17 -27.28
CA GLY A 15 -2.88 2.89 -27.54
C GLY A 15 -3.02 4.15 -26.68
N ASP A 16 -4.25 4.43 -26.24
CA ASP A 16 -4.53 5.53 -25.31
C ASP A 16 -3.95 5.21 -23.93
N LEU A 17 -3.09 6.08 -23.44
CA LEU A 17 -2.36 5.92 -22.18
C LEU A 17 -3.32 5.69 -21.01
N ALA A 18 -4.48 6.35 -21.00
CA ALA A 18 -5.46 6.26 -19.92
C ALA A 18 -6.02 4.84 -19.73
N ASN A 19 -6.04 4.03 -20.78
CA ASN A 19 -6.52 2.64 -20.69
C ASN A 19 -5.56 1.77 -19.87
N HIS A 20 -4.27 2.13 -19.81
CA HIS A 20 -3.20 1.34 -19.19
C HIS A 20 -3.10 -0.08 -19.76
N GLU A 21 -3.27 -0.24 -21.09
CA GLU A 21 -3.07 -1.52 -21.77
C GLU A 21 -1.57 -1.80 -21.87
N PRO A 22 -1.03 -2.78 -21.11
CA PRO A 22 0.40 -2.96 -21.01
C PRO A 22 0.98 -3.56 -22.30
N VAL A 23 2.11 -3.03 -22.76
CA VAL A 23 2.88 -3.68 -23.84
C VAL A 23 3.50 -4.99 -23.34
N TYR A 24 3.95 -5.85 -24.26
CA TYR A 24 4.65 -7.08 -23.90
C TYR A 24 5.85 -6.81 -22.96
N GLY A 25 5.89 -7.55 -21.85
CA GLY A 25 6.88 -7.40 -20.79
C GLY A 25 6.45 -6.50 -19.63
N VAL A 26 5.45 -5.64 -19.80
CA VAL A 26 4.86 -4.94 -18.65
C VAL A 26 3.80 -5.85 -18.03
N LEU A 27 4.09 -6.39 -16.84
CA LEU A 27 3.21 -7.37 -16.20
C LEU A 27 2.33 -6.72 -15.14
N PRO A 28 0.99 -6.82 -15.24
CA PRO A 28 0.12 -6.40 -14.16
C PRO A 28 0.25 -7.34 -12.94
N TYR A 29 0.06 -6.78 -11.76
CA TYR A 29 -0.03 -7.53 -10.51
C TYR A 29 -0.91 -6.81 -9.50
N GLU A 30 -1.39 -7.55 -8.51
CA GLU A 30 -2.28 -7.05 -7.46
C GLU A 30 -1.99 -7.77 -6.14
N PRO A 31 -1.55 -7.03 -5.09
CA PRO A 31 -1.48 -7.56 -3.74
C PRO A 31 -2.86 -8.04 -3.26
N ILE A 32 -2.90 -9.19 -2.56
CA ILE A 32 -4.12 -9.79 -2.02
C ILE A 32 -4.95 -8.81 -1.17
N SER A 33 -4.29 -8.11 -0.26
CA SER A 33 -4.85 -6.96 0.46
C SER A 33 -4.17 -5.69 -0.06
N THR A 34 -4.93 -4.61 -0.29
CA THR A 34 -4.40 -3.39 -0.89
C THR A 34 -4.22 -2.26 0.13
N LEU A 35 -3.19 -1.43 -0.09
CA LEU A 35 -2.97 -0.19 0.68
C LEU A 35 -4.14 0.78 0.47
N PHE A 36 -4.74 1.25 1.56
CA PHE A 36 -5.76 2.29 1.56
C PHE A 36 -5.16 3.67 1.23
N THR A 37 -5.87 4.45 0.41
CA THR A 37 -5.48 5.81 0.02
C THR A 37 -6.75 6.56 -0.37
N ASP A 38 -7.55 6.93 0.63
CA ASP A 38 -8.82 7.66 0.45
C ASP A 38 -9.75 7.05 -0.60
N TYR A 39 -9.90 5.72 -0.56
CA TYR A 39 -10.68 4.93 -1.54
C TYR A 39 -10.22 4.99 -3.00
N ALA A 40 -9.08 5.61 -3.32
CA ALA A 40 -8.50 5.55 -4.65
C ALA A 40 -8.17 4.09 -5.04
N HIS A 41 -8.59 3.67 -6.21
CA HIS A 41 -8.20 2.41 -6.82
C HIS A 41 -6.74 2.45 -7.28
N LYS A 42 -6.14 1.27 -7.49
CA LYS A 42 -4.75 1.15 -7.95
C LYS A 42 -4.58 0.13 -9.06
N LYS A 43 -4.02 0.54 -10.19
CA LYS A 43 -3.39 -0.38 -11.16
C LYS A 43 -1.90 -0.48 -10.83
N ARG A 44 -1.32 -1.69 -10.88
CA ARG A 44 0.11 -1.90 -10.64
C ARG A 44 0.72 -2.78 -11.71
N PHE A 45 1.94 -2.45 -12.09
CA PHE A 45 2.71 -3.19 -13.07
C PHE A 45 4.17 -3.30 -12.66
N VAL A 46 4.83 -4.34 -13.16
CA VAL A 46 6.27 -4.51 -13.09
C VAL A 46 6.84 -4.62 -14.49
N TRP A 47 7.96 -3.97 -14.72
CA TRP A 47 8.75 -4.12 -15.93
C TRP A 47 10.22 -4.34 -15.57
N MET A 48 10.87 -5.26 -16.27
CA MET A 48 12.30 -5.55 -16.18
C MET A 48 12.89 -5.80 -17.58
N PRO A 49 14.15 -5.38 -17.82
CA PRO A 49 14.85 -5.75 -19.04
C PRO A 49 14.92 -7.26 -19.24
N TYR A 50 15.03 -7.68 -20.50
CA TYR A 50 15.23 -9.09 -20.81
C TYR A 50 16.51 -9.64 -20.16
N GLY A 51 16.41 -10.82 -19.55
CA GLY A 51 17.55 -11.53 -18.97
C GLY A 51 17.95 -11.12 -17.54
N VAL A 52 17.25 -10.15 -16.94
CA VAL A 52 17.40 -9.86 -15.49
C VAL A 52 16.17 -10.34 -14.73
N LYS A 53 16.37 -10.75 -13.48
CA LYS A 53 15.33 -11.33 -12.63
C LYS A 53 15.52 -10.93 -11.17
N ALA A 54 14.43 -10.89 -10.42
CA ALA A 54 14.45 -10.75 -8.98
C ALA A 54 14.73 -12.09 -8.27
N SER A 55 15.20 -12.02 -7.02
CA SER A 55 15.36 -13.18 -6.14
C SER A 55 14.40 -13.15 -4.95
N TYR A 56 14.04 -14.36 -4.50
CA TYR A 56 13.31 -14.59 -3.26
C TYR A 56 14.28 -14.62 -2.07
N ASN A 57 13.94 -13.92 -0.99
CA ASN A 57 14.70 -13.94 0.27
C ASN A 57 13.81 -14.03 1.52
N GLY A 58 12.54 -14.45 1.38
CA GLY A 58 11.59 -14.62 2.47
C GLY A 58 10.17 -14.18 2.11
N ASP A 59 9.17 -14.80 2.73
CA ASP A 59 7.75 -14.57 2.39
C ASP A 59 7.29 -13.13 2.68
N GLY A 60 7.68 -12.60 3.84
CA GLY A 60 7.38 -11.24 4.29
C GLY A 60 8.37 -10.18 3.81
N ASN A 61 9.40 -10.58 3.06
CA ASN A 61 10.41 -9.67 2.54
C ASN A 61 10.03 -9.17 1.14
N ILE A 62 10.45 -7.95 0.83
CA ILE A 62 10.36 -7.41 -0.52
C ILE A 62 11.24 -8.27 -1.43
N LEU A 63 10.73 -8.66 -2.60
CA LEU A 63 11.55 -9.33 -3.62
C LEU A 63 12.80 -8.50 -3.96
N GLU A 64 13.94 -9.17 -4.12
CA GLU A 64 15.20 -8.49 -4.41
C GLU A 64 15.28 -8.13 -5.89
N PHE A 65 14.86 -6.92 -6.21
CA PHE A 65 14.81 -6.45 -7.60
C PHE A 65 16.19 -6.01 -8.13
N PRO A 66 16.56 -6.42 -9.36
CA PRO A 66 17.80 -6.01 -9.99
C PRO A 66 17.76 -4.54 -10.45
N ASN A 67 18.93 -4.00 -10.79
CA ASN A 67 19.00 -2.72 -11.48
C ASN A 67 18.18 -2.75 -12.79
N SER A 68 17.60 -1.60 -13.10
CA SER A 68 16.68 -1.34 -14.22
C SER A 68 15.26 -1.91 -14.06
N THR A 69 14.88 -2.47 -12.91
CA THR A 69 13.47 -2.72 -12.59
C THR A 69 12.68 -1.42 -12.51
N VAL A 70 11.46 -1.42 -13.05
CA VAL A 70 10.47 -0.37 -12.83
C VAL A 70 9.21 -0.98 -12.22
N LEU A 71 8.80 -0.46 -11.07
CA LEU A 71 7.48 -0.70 -10.49
C LEU A 71 6.59 0.51 -10.79
N ILE A 72 5.44 0.26 -11.39
CA ILE A 72 4.51 1.28 -11.86
C ILE A 72 3.25 1.15 -11.01
N LYS A 73 2.74 2.27 -10.49
CA LYS A 73 1.48 2.30 -9.73
C LYS A 73 0.67 3.53 -10.12
N THR A 74 -0.53 3.32 -10.63
CA THR A 74 -1.47 4.39 -11.00
C THR A 74 -2.60 4.45 -9.99
N PHE A 75 -2.94 5.64 -9.53
CA PHE A 75 -4.08 5.91 -8.64
C PHE A 75 -5.21 6.59 -9.41
N TYR A 76 -6.43 6.11 -9.21
CA TYR A 76 -7.60 6.62 -9.93
C TYR A 76 -8.88 6.46 -9.12
N TYR A 77 -9.91 7.19 -9.51
CA TYR A 77 -11.28 7.06 -9.00
C TYR A 77 -12.21 6.74 -10.15
N ASP A 78 -13.21 5.89 -9.91
CA ASP A 78 -14.32 5.66 -10.83
C ASP A 78 -15.53 6.51 -10.42
N ASN A 79 -16.47 6.72 -11.35
CA ASN A 79 -17.72 7.45 -11.10
C ASN A 79 -17.50 8.88 -10.57
N VAL A 80 -16.45 9.56 -11.03
CA VAL A 80 -16.12 10.93 -10.59
C VAL A 80 -17.13 11.91 -11.17
N LEU A 81 -17.67 12.77 -10.31
CA LEU A 81 -18.67 13.78 -10.67
C LEU A 81 -18.01 15.02 -11.33
N PRO A 82 -18.75 15.74 -12.20
CA PRO A 82 -20.13 15.52 -12.61
C PRO A 82 -20.29 14.57 -13.81
N SER A 83 -19.21 14.17 -14.48
CA SER A 83 -19.25 13.38 -15.72
C SER A 83 -19.55 11.89 -15.49
N ASN A 84 -19.40 11.42 -14.25
CA ASN A 84 -19.52 10.01 -13.87
C ASN A 84 -18.55 9.11 -14.66
N THR A 85 -17.31 9.57 -14.80
CA THR A 85 -16.24 8.89 -15.53
C THR A 85 -15.08 8.53 -14.60
N THR A 86 -14.20 7.65 -15.05
CA THR A 86 -12.91 7.41 -14.38
C THR A 86 -12.04 8.66 -14.48
N LYS A 87 -11.39 9.05 -13.37
CA LYS A 87 -10.35 10.08 -13.33
C LYS A 87 -9.08 9.47 -12.75
N ILE A 88 -8.02 9.43 -13.55
CA ILE A 88 -6.67 9.06 -13.16
C ILE A 88 -6.01 10.31 -12.56
N ILE A 89 -5.40 10.13 -11.39
CA ILE A 89 -4.82 11.24 -10.62
C ILE A 89 -3.32 11.31 -10.84
N GLU A 90 -2.63 10.21 -10.59
CA GLU A 90 -1.17 10.15 -10.64
C GLU A 90 -0.68 8.74 -11.01
N THR A 91 0.51 8.68 -11.61
CA THR A 91 1.27 7.45 -11.79
C THR A 91 2.64 7.60 -11.15
N ARG A 92 2.93 6.74 -10.16
CA ARG A 92 4.21 6.67 -9.49
C ARG A 92 5.07 5.57 -10.09
N LEU A 93 6.30 5.92 -10.40
CA LEU A 93 7.36 5.00 -10.80
C LEU A 93 8.39 4.87 -9.68
N LEU A 94 8.73 3.62 -9.35
CA LEU A 94 9.95 3.29 -8.62
C LEU A 94 10.91 2.64 -9.62
N ILE A 95 12.03 3.31 -9.88
CA ILE A 95 13.03 2.88 -10.87
C ILE A 95 14.31 2.48 -10.13
N LYS A 96 14.69 1.21 -10.18
CA LYS A 96 15.92 0.71 -9.56
C LYS A 96 17.11 1.07 -10.45
N LYS A 97 18.07 1.83 -9.94
CA LYS A 97 19.28 2.22 -10.67
C LYS A 97 20.46 2.38 -9.73
N GLN A 98 21.59 1.74 -10.05
CA GLN A 98 22.82 1.77 -9.24
C GLN A 98 22.54 1.41 -7.77
N ASP A 99 21.72 0.38 -7.57
CA ASP A 99 21.30 -0.15 -6.27
C ASP A 99 20.45 0.81 -5.42
N GLU A 100 20.00 1.92 -5.99
CA GLU A 100 19.06 2.85 -5.36
C GLU A 100 17.72 2.89 -6.09
N TRP A 101 16.65 3.20 -5.36
CA TRP A 101 15.34 3.46 -5.95
C TRP A 101 15.15 4.95 -6.22
N ILE A 102 14.87 5.29 -7.47
CA ILE A 102 14.45 6.61 -7.91
C ILE A 102 12.92 6.66 -7.86
N TYR A 103 12.38 7.71 -7.26
CA TYR A 103 10.96 7.98 -7.14
C TYR A 103 10.61 9.03 -8.17
N ALA A 104 9.66 8.73 -9.05
CA ALA A 104 9.16 9.67 -10.01
C ALA A 104 7.63 9.63 -9.98
N ASP A 105 7.03 10.79 -9.77
CA ASP A 105 5.59 10.94 -9.71
C ASP A 105 5.13 11.72 -10.94
N TYR A 106 4.12 11.21 -11.62
CA TYR A 106 3.58 11.76 -12.86
C TYR A 106 2.12 12.15 -12.63
N ILE A 107 1.83 13.45 -12.79
CA ILE A 107 0.50 14.01 -12.58
C ILE A 107 -0.22 14.00 -13.92
N TRP A 108 -1.40 13.40 -13.97
CA TRP A 108 -2.22 13.32 -15.17
C TRP A 108 -2.87 14.66 -15.50
N ASP A 109 -2.97 14.96 -16.79
CA ASP A 109 -3.73 16.12 -17.26
C ASP A 109 -5.26 15.92 -17.11
N GLU A 110 -6.00 17.02 -17.16
CA GLU A 110 -7.47 16.98 -17.04
C GLU A 110 -8.12 16.30 -18.25
N GLU A 111 -7.46 16.34 -19.41
CA GLU A 111 -7.87 15.68 -20.64
C GLU A 111 -7.68 14.14 -20.60
N GLN A 112 -6.96 13.62 -19.62
CA GLN A 112 -6.64 12.19 -19.45
C GLN A 112 -5.90 11.61 -20.67
N GLN A 113 -4.89 12.32 -21.18
CA GLN A 113 -4.12 11.93 -22.36
C GLN A 113 -2.62 11.76 -22.08
N GLU A 114 -2.09 12.46 -21.09
CA GLU A 114 -0.67 12.39 -20.71
C GLU A 114 -0.49 12.59 -19.20
N ALA A 115 0.65 12.14 -18.69
CA ALA A 115 1.09 12.48 -17.34
C ALA A 115 2.49 13.11 -17.35
N LEU A 116 2.63 14.22 -16.64
CA LEU A 116 3.86 15.01 -16.58
C LEU A 116 4.61 14.77 -15.28
N LEU A 117 5.93 14.61 -15.37
CA LEU A 117 6.79 14.46 -14.20
C LEU A 117 6.62 15.67 -13.27
N ASN A 118 6.25 15.41 -12.02
CA ASN A 118 6.21 16.39 -10.96
C ASN A 118 7.63 16.86 -10.61
N LYS A 119 7.91 18.15 -10.85
CA LYS A 119 9.21 18.80 -10.61
C LYS A 119 9.18 19.83 -9.48
N THR A 120 8.03 20.11 -8.89
CA THR A 120 7.87 21.25 -7.97
C THR A 120 8.47 20.99 -6.59
N GLY A 121 8.67 19.71 -6.24
CA GLY A 121 9.19 19.30 -4.93
C GLY A 121 8.17 19.42 -3.79
N PHE A 122 6.96 19.92 -4.05
CA PHE A 122 5.87 20.01 -3.09
C PHE A 122 4.74 19.05 -3.48
N GLY A 123 3.95 18.61 -2.51
CA GLY A 123 2.76 17.78 -2.77
C GLY A 123 1.59 18.62 -3.29
N PHE A 124 0.65 17.97 -3.95
CA PHE A 124 -0.54 18.58 -4.56
C PHE A 124 -1.81 18.07 -3.90
N ASN A 125 -2.83 18.92 -3.91
CA ASN A 125 -4.17 18.56 -3.47
C ASN A 125 -5.08 18.55 -4.69
N VAL A 126 -5.84 17.48 -4.85
CA VAL A 126 -6.83 17.33 -5.91
C VAL A 126 -8.18 17.10 -5.26
N ASP A 127 -9.10 18.03 -5.46
CA ASP A 127 -10.48 17.87 -4.99
C ASP A 127 -11.15 16.78 -5.85
N ILE A 128 -11.70 15.76 -5.18
CA ILE A 128 -12.36 14.64 -5.83
C ILE A 128 -13.74 14.45 -5.19
N GLU A 129 -14.74 14.30 -6.04
CA GLU A 129 -16.10 13.95 -5.67
C GLU A 129 -16.53 12.78 -6.56
N TRP A 130 -17.06 11.70 -5.97
CA TRP A 130 -17.43 10.50 -6.71
C TRP A 130 -18.69 9.85 -6.13
N LEU A 131 -19.34 9.02 -6.94
CA LEU A 131 -20.46 8.19 -6.48
C LEU A 131 -19.97 6.82 -6.00
N GLN A 132 -20.33 6.46 -4.78
CA GLN A 132 -20.08 5.15 -4.19
C GLN A 132 -21.35 4.63 -3.54
N ASN A 133 -21.83 3.46 -3.96
CA ASN A 133 -23.06 2.83 -3.44
C ASN A 133 -24.30 3.76 -3.49
N GLY A 134 -24.35 4.67 -4.47
CA GLY A 134 -25.45 5.63 -4.63
C GLY A 134 -25.34 6.89 -3.77
N GLU A 135 -24.29 7.02 -2.96
CA GLU A 135 -23.98 8.21 -2.17
C GLU A 135 -22.85 9.01 -2.81
N THR A 136 -22.95 10.34 -2.76
CA THR A 136 -21.85 11.23 -3.10
C THR A 136 -20.84 11.25 -1.97
N LYS A 137 -19.60 10.87 -2.27
CA LYS A 137 -18.44 10.96 -1.39
C LYS A 137 -17.47 12.01 -1.94
N SER A 138 -16.68 12.62 -1.08
CA SER A 138 -15.66 13.58 -1.49
C SER A 138 -14.43 13.53 -0.60
N THR A 139 -13.30 13.93 -1.17
CA THR A 139 -12.03 14.09 -0.45
C THR A 139 -11.16 15.14 -1.13
N ILE A 140 -10.19 15.64 -0.38
CA ILE A 140 -9.04 16.36 -0.92
C ILE A 140 -7.91 15.34 -1.04
N TYR A 141 -7.80 14.71 -2.21
CA TYR A 141 -6.77 13.70 -2.46
C TYR A 141 -5.39 14.35 -2.40
N ARG A 142 -4.52 13.82 -1.54
CA ARG A 142 -3.15 14.30 -1.36
C ARG A 142 -2.19 13.50 -2.22
N ILE A 143 -1.69 14.12 -3.29
CA ILE A 143 -0.47 13.68 -3.99
C ILE A 143 0.72 14.10 -3.11
N PRO A 144 1.46 13.15 -2.51
CA PRO A 144 2.53 13.46 -1.58
C PRO A 144 3.74 14.08 -2.27
N SER A 145 4.45 14.96 -1.57
CA SER A 145 5.79 15.39 -1.97
C SER A 145 6.77 14.21 -1.93
N ILE A 146 7.96 14.41 -2.49
CA ILE A 146 9.04 13.41 -2.44
C ILE A 146 9.43 13.13 -0.98
N GLU A 147 9.48 14.15 -0.12
CA GLU A 147 9.76 14.04 1.31
C GLU A 147 8.66 13.29 2.06
N GLU A 148 7.39 13.56 1.73
CA GLU A 148 6.25 12.83 2.29
C GLU A 148 6.27 11.35 1.85
N CYS A 149 6.68 11.05 0.61
CA CYS A 149 6.91 9.67 0.16
C CYS A 149 7.99 8.97 0.99
N PHE A 150 9.06 9.68 1.37
CA PHE A 150 10.13 9.13 2.20
C PHE A 150 9.71 8.85 3.65
N LEU A 151 8.54 9.30 4.10
CA LEU A 151 8.04 8.89 5.41
C LEU A 151 7.79 7.37 5.43
N CYS A 152 7.14 6.83 4.39
CA CYS A 152 6.77 5.42 4.33
C CYS A 152 7.83 4.55 3.63
N HIS A 153 8.56 5.12 2.68
CA HIS A 153 9.49 4.37 1.83
C HIS A 153 10.93 4.35 2.33
N LYS A 154 11.21 4.89 3.53
CA LYS A 154 12.54 4.94 4.13
C LYS A 154 12.77 3.81 5.11
N ARG A 155 13.97 3.22 5.05
CA ARG A 155 14.54 2.39 6.12
C ARG A 155 15.95 2.86 6.49
N ASN A 156 16.33 2.71 7.76
CA ASN A 156 17.67 3.04 8.26
C ASN A 156 18.16 4.43 7.82
N TYR A 157 17.27 5.42 7.88
CA TYR A 157 17.51 6.83 7.52
C TYR A 157 17.78 7.17 6.05
N LYS A 158 18.19 6.22 5.21
CA LYS A 158 18.65 6.51 3.84
C LYS A 158 18.17 5.52 2.78
N GLU A 159 17.91 4.29 3.18
CA GLU A 159 17.50 3.25 2.24
C GLU A 159 16.09 3.52 1.77
N LYS A 160 15.88 3.45 0.46
CA LYS A 160 14.58 3.64 -0.16
C LYS A 160 14.07 2.28 -0.61
N LEU A 161 12.85 1.91 -0.26
CA LEU A 161 12.30 0.57 -0.55
C LEU A 161 10.90 0.67 -1.14
N PRO A 162 10.51 -0.24 -2.06
CA PRO A 162 9.11 -0.35 -2.49
C PRO A 162 8.25 -0.91 -1.36
N ILE A 163 6.93 -0.73 -1.45
CA ILE A 163 5.96 -1.27 -0.48
C ILE A 163 5.02 -2.20 -1.23
N GLY A 164 4.85 -3.41 -0.72
CA GLY A 164 3.87 -4.38 -1.21
C GLY A 164 4.37 -5.58 -2.04
N PRO A 165 5.47 -5.53 -2.84
CA PRO A 165 5.86 -6.66 -3.68
C PRO A 165 6.64 -7.72 -2.88
N LYS A 166 5.96 -8.27 -1.87
CA LYS A 166 6.40 -9.39 -1.04
C LYS A 166 5.77 -10.68 -1.57
N PRO A 167 6.44 -11.84 -1.55
CA PRO A 167 5.84 -13.11 -1.94
C PRO A 167 4.52 -13.41 -1.22
N GLN A 168 4.42 -13.14 0.08
CA GLN A 168 3.19 -13.35 0.86
C GLN A 168 1.99 -12.55 0.35
N ASN A 169 2.22 -11.40 -0.29
CA ASN A 169 1.18 -10.51 -0.81
C ASN A 169 0.80 -10.84 -2.25
N LEU A 170 1.68 -11.52 -2.99
CA LEU A 170 1.51 -11.81 -4.43
C LEU A 170 1.19 -13.29 -4.70
N ASN A 171 1.16 -14.15 -3.68
CA ASN A 171 0.87 -15.57 -3.84
C ASN A 171 -0.64 -15.86 -4.02
N SER A 172 -1.23 -15.27 -5.05
CA SER A 172 -2.63 -15.44 -5.45
C SER A 172 -2.75 -15.55 -6.97
N ASN A 173 -3.93 -15.95 -7.43
CA ASN A 173 -4.25 -16.00 -8.85
C ASN A 173 -4.61 -14.61 -9.38
N TYR A 174 -4.18 -14.32 -10.60
CA TYR A 174 -4.54 -13.12 -11.36
C TYR A 174 -5.02 -13.53 -12.76
N THR A 175 -5.94 -12.76 -13.32
CA THR A 175 -6.49 -13.01 -14.66
C THR A 175 -5.64 -12.29 -15.70
N TYR A 176 -4.82 -13.04 -16.42
CA TYR A 176 -4.04 -12.53 -17.55
C TYR A 176 -4.78 -12.77 -18.88
N PRO A 177 -4.39 -12.11 -19.99
CA PRO A 177 -4.98 -12.37 -21.31
C PRO A 177 -4.91 -13.84 -21.74
N GLU A 178 -3.89 -14.60 -21.30
CA GLU A 178 -3.74 -16.02 -21.63
C GLU A 178 -4.49 -16.95 -20.66
N GLY A 179 -5.11 -16.41 -19.61
CA GLY A 179 -5.88 -17.14 -18.60
C GLY A 179 -5.47 -16.82 -17.16
N ILE A 180 -6.10 -17.52 -16.21
CA ILE A 180 -5.83 -17.36 -14.78
C ILE A 180 -4.51 -18.05 -14.42
N LYS A 181 -3.61 -17.33 -13.74
CA LYS A 181 -2.34 -17.89 -13.24
C LYS A 181 -1.95 -17.26 -11.90
N ASN A 182 -1.26 -18.02 -11.05
CA ASN A 182 -0.63 -17.47 -9.87
C ASN A 182 0.43 -16.43 -10.27
N GLN A 183 0.41 -15.26 -9.63
CA GLN A 183 1.23 -14.11 -10.07
C GLN A 183 2.73 -14.40 -9.98
N LEU A 184 3.19 -15.04 -8.90
CA LEU A 184 4.60 -15.42 -8.74
C LEU A 184 5.03 -16.44 -9.81
N GLN A 185 4.16 -17.38 -10.18
CA GLN A 185 4.42 -18.32 -11.26
C GLN A 185 4.45 -17.64 -12.63
N LYS A 186 3.58 -16.66 -12.89
CA LYS A 186 3.65 -15.83 -14.10
C LYS A 186 4.97 -15.05 -14.16
N TRP A 187 5.44 -14.52 -13.04
CA TRP A 187 6.73 -13.80 -12.99
C TRP A 187 7.91 -14.74 -13.25
N ILE A 188 7.88 -15.99 -12.76
CA ILE A 188 8.90 -16.99 -13.08
C ILE A 188 8.88 -17.35 -14.57
N GLU A 189 7.71 -17.60 -15.15
CA GLU A 189 7.53 -17.91 -16.58
C GLU A 189 8.04 -16.79 -17.48
N MET A 190 7.80 -15.53 -17.10
CA MET A 190 8.28 -14.35 -17.82
C MET A 190 9.78 -14.09 -17.64
N GLY A 191 10.46 -14.85 -16.76
CA GLY A 191 11.87 -14.68 -16.43
C GLY A 191 12.14 -13.51 -15.49
N TYR A 192 11.12 -12.99 -14.81
CA TYR A 192 11.18 -11.84 -13.90
C TYR A 192 11.50 -12.24 -12.45
N LEU A 193 11.30 -13.51 -12.09
CA LEU A 193 11.59 -14.06 -10.78
C LEU A 193 12.34 -15.38 -10.95
N ASP A 194 13.37 -15.63 -10.16
CA ASP A 194 14.16 -16.87 -10.29
C ASP A 194 13.37 -18.12 -9.90
N SER A 195 12.96 -18.15 -8.64
CA SER A 195 12.17 -19.22 -8.04
C SER A 195 11.54 -18.75 -6.74
N VAL A 196 10.55 -19.50 -6.27
CA VAL A 196 9.96 -19.38 -4.93
C VAL A 196 9.85 -20.77 -4.31
N PRO A 197 9.81 -20.91 -2.97
CA PRO A 197 9.55 -22.20 -2.35
C PRO A 197 8.19 -22.76 -2.75
N SER A 198 8.01 -24.08 -2.59
CA SER A 198 6.73 -24.75 -2.88
C SER A 198 5.58 -24.31 -1.98
N THR A 199 5.90 -23.73 -0.82
CA THR A 199 4.96 -23.23 0.18
C THR A 199 5.40 -21.84 0.61
N ILE A 200 4.47 -20.90 0.64
CA ILE A 200 4.65 -19.51 1.08
C ILE A 200 3.59 -19.26 2.15
N THR A 201 3.99 -18.65 3.27
CA THR A 201 3.03 -18.05 4.20
C THR A 201 2.37 -16.86 3.52
N THR A 202 1.09 -16.97 3.21
CA THR A 202 0.34 -16.00 2.40
C THR A 202 -0.62 -15.21 3.29
N VAL A 203 -0.75 -13.91 3.04
CA VAL A 203 -1.80 -13.07 3.67
C VAL A 203 -3.17 -13.43 3.10
N VAL A 204 -4.25 -13.02 3.75
CA VAL A 204 -5.61 -13.18 3.20
C VAL A 204 -6.14 -11.89 2.63
N ASP A 205 -7.18 -11.99 1.81
CA ASP A 205 -7.98 -10.83 1.46
C ASP A 205 -8.73 -10.39 2.73
N TRP A 206 -8.46 -9.19 3.20
CA TRP A 206 -9.06 -8.66 4.41
C TRP A 206 -10.57 -8.38 4.23
N GLU A 207 -11.08 -8.29 2.99
CA GLU A 207 -12.50 -8.09 2.70
C GLU A 207 -13.26 -9.43 2.62
N ASP A 208 -12.55 -10.55 2.37
CA ASP A 208 -13.15 -11.88 2.29
C ASP A 208 -13.52 -12.41 3.70
N THR A 209 -14.79 -12.24 4.05
CA THR A 209 -15.41 -12.67 5.32
C THR A 209 -15.40 -14.18 5.56
N SER A 210 -15.03 -15.01 4.58
CA SER A 210 -14.83 -16.45 4.80
C SER A 210 -13.52 -16.75 5.57
N ASN A 211 -12.58 -15.79 5.60
CA ASN A 211 -11.35 -15.91 6.37
C ASN A 211 -11.56 -15.49 7.85
N PRO A 212 -10.80 -16.08 8.79
CA PRO A 212 -10.80 -15.67 10.19
C PRO A 212 -10.52 -14.18 10.40
N LEU A 213 -11.23 -13.57 11.36
CA LEU A 213 -11.12 -12.15 11.69
C LEU A 213 -9.67 -11.72 12.00
N ASP A 214 -8.92 -12.52 12.76
CA ASP A 214 -7.53 -12.21 13.12
C ASP A 214 -6.62 -12.13 11.88
N LEU A 215 -6.79 -13.06 10.93
CA LEU A 215 -6.00 -13.08 9.70
C LEU A 215 -6.32 -11.89 8.81
N ARG A 216 -7.60 -11.50 8.72
CA ARG A 216 -8.05 -10.34 7.94
C ARG A 216 -7.45 -9.05 8.50
N VAL A 217 -7.52 -8.84 9.82
CA VAL A 217 -6.94 -7.67 10.50
C VAL A 217 -5.43 -7.61 10.29
N ARG A 218 -4.71 -8.72 10.54
CA ARG A 218 -3.25 -8.77 10.38
C ARG A 218 -2.79 -8.57 8.93
N SER A 219 -3.56 -9.06 7.96
CA SER A 219 -3.28 -8.87 6.52
C SER A 219 -3.41 -7.40 6.12
N TYR A 220 -4.45 -6.73 6.62
CA TYR A 220 -4.60 -5.29 6.41
C TYR A 220 -3.45 -4.49 7.05
N LEU A 221 -3.08 -4.82 8.30
CA LEU A 221 -2.01 -4.15 9.02
C LEU A 221 -0.64 -4.36 8.35
N ASP A 222 -0.36 -5.51 7.73
CA ASP A 222 0.89 -5.76 7.01
C ASP A 222 1.08 -4.76 5.86
N ILE A 223 0.08 -4.64 4.98
CA ILE A 223 0.20 -3.80 3.79
C ILE A 223 0.06 -2.31 4.11
N ASN A 224 -0.75 -1.95 5.10
CA ASN A 224 -1.05 -0.56 5.44
C ASN A 224 -0.12 0.06 6.49
N CYS A 225 0.50 -0.73 7.37
CA CYS A 225 1.18 -0.19 8.55
C CYS A 225 2.60 -0.74 8.77
N ALA A 226 2.86 -2.01 8.45
CA ALA A 226 4.12 -2.68 8.83
C ALA A 226 5.39 -2.02 8.27
N HIS A 227 5.31 -1.40 7.08
CA HIS A 227 6.46 -0.72 6.48
C HIS A 227 6.94 0.49 7.30
N CYS A 228 6.07 1.10 8.11
CA CYS A 228 6.43 2.15 9.07
C CYS A 228 6.79 1.59 10.44
N HIS A 229 6.10 0.54 10.89
CA HIS A 229 6.25 -0.12 12.19
C HIS A 229 7.21 -1.32 12.11
N VAL A 230 8.43 -1.05 11.66
CA VAL A 230 9.51 -2.02 11.50
C VAL A 230 10.83 -1.38 11.96
N GLU A 231 11.81 -2.20 12.33
CA GLU A 231 13.13 -1.71 12.67
C GLU A 231 13.75 -0.86 11.55
N GLY A 232 14.24 0.33 11.92
CA GLY A 232 14.75 1.34 11.01
C GLY A 232 13.69 2.12 10.20
N GLY A 233 12.40 1.80 10.35
CA GLY A 233 11.28 2.53 9.75
C GLY A 233 10.93 3.83 10.49
N HIS A 234 9.92 4.56 10.01
CA HIS A 234 9.54 5.85 10.59
C HIS A 234 9.00 5.74 12.03
N CYS A 235 8.25 4.69 12.33
CA CYS A 235 7.63 4.45 13.63
C CYS A 235 8.39 3.42 14.47
N ALA A 236 9.68 3.15 14.16
CA ALA A 236 10.47 2.08 14.79
C ALA A 236 10.59 2.20 16.32
N ALA A 237 10.57 3.43 16.84
CA ALA A 237 10.62 3.70 18.27
C ALA A 237 9.40 3.16 19.03
N ARG A 238 8.25 3.02 18.36
CA ARG A 238 7.02 2.50 18.99
C ARG A 238 7.11 0.99 19.15
N ASP A 239 6.62 0.49 20.27
CA ASP A 239 6.66 -0.94 20.67
C ASP A 239 5.63 -1.84 19.96
N ILE A 240 5.33 -1.59 18.68
CA ILE A 240 4.47 -2.46 17.86
C ILE A 240 5.16 -2.91 16.57
N ARG A 241 4.91 -4.16 16.14
CA ARG A 241 5.45 -4.77 14.92
C ARG A 241 4.30 -5.42 14.15
N LEU A 242 3.93 -4.78 13.04
CA LEU A 242 2.68 -5.05 12.35
C LEU A 242 2.84 -5.92 11.10
N ALA A 243 4.05 -6.43 10.82
CA ALA A 243 4.25 -7.36 9.72
C ALA A 243 3.46 -8.64 9.97
N PHE A 244 2.98 -9.28 8.89
CA PHE A 244 2.09 -10.45 9.03
C PHE A 244 2.69 -11.59 9.86
N ASN A 245 3.99 -11.84 9.71
CA ASN A 245 4.73 -12.86 10.46
C ASN A 245 5.03 -12.48 11.92
N GLU A 246 5.00 -11.19 12.26
CA GLU A 246 5.29 -10.69 13.62
C GLU A 246 4.01 -10.47 14.44
N SER A 247 2.93 -10.05 13.77
CA SER A 247 1.63 -9.71 14.36
C SER A 247 0.79 -10.89 14.85
N SER A 248 1.34 -12.11 14.83
CA SER A 248 0.73 -13.23 15.58
C SER A 248 0.98 -13.12 17.09
N ASP A 249 2.02 -12.38 17.47
CA ASP A 249 2.26 -12.00 18.85
C ASP A 249 1.38 -10.79 19.20
N LEU A 250 0.62 -10.91 20.28
CA LEU A 250 -0.32 -9.88 20.71
C LEU A 250 0.39 -8.64 21.26
N GLU A 251 1.57 -8.80 21.86
CA GLU A 251 2.38 -7.67 22.31
C GLU A 251 2.84 -6.84 21.10
N ASN A 252 3.27 -7.50 20.02
CA ASN A 252 3.60 -6.84 18.76
C ASN A 252 2.42 -6.10 18.13
N LEU A 253 1.18 -6.56 18.34
CA LEU A 253 -0.03 -5.84 17.91
C LEU A 253 -0.38 -4.65 18.82
N GLY A 254 0.26 -4.55 19.99
CA GLY A 254 0.00 -3.51 20.99
C GLY A 254 -1.05 -3.90 22.03
N VAL A 255 -1.45 -5.17 22.10
CA VAL A 255 -2.38 -5.65 23.13
C VAL A 255 -1.72 -5.54 24.49
N CYS A 256 -2.37 -4.80 25.41
CA CYS A 256 -1.87 -4.51 26.75
C CYS A 256 -0.53 -3.72 26.80
N VAL A 257 -0.07 -3.18 25.67
CA VAL A 257 1.19 -2.43 25.62
C VAL A 257 0.96 -0.98 26.05
N THR A 258 1.80 -0.48 26.94
CA THR A 258 1.75 0.93 27.37
C THR A 258 2.20 1.85 26.22
N PRO A 259 1.44 2.89 25.87
CA PRO A 259 1.81 3.80 24.79
C PRO A 259 3.01 4.69 25.19
N GLU A 260 4.00 4.83 24.31
CA GLU A 260 5.07 5.82 24.49
C GLU A 260 4.56 7.27 24.41
N SER A 261 3.44 7.49 23.72
CA SER A 261 2.87 8.82 23.46
C SER A 261 1.39 8.81 23.83
N PRO A 262 1.04 9.20 25.08
CA PRO A 262 -0.35 9.25 25.51
C PRO A 262 -1.14 10.30 24.72
N ILE A 263 -2.44 10.07 24.58
CA ILE A 263 -3.37 10.98 23.92
C ILE A 263 -4.24 11.63 24.99
N VAL A 264 -4.33 12.95 24.99
CA VAL A 264 -5.18 13.69 25.93
C VAL A 264 -6.63 13.22 25.80
N GLY A 265 -7.24 12.82 26.92
CA GLY A 265 -8.61 12.27 26.93
C GLY A 265 -8.69 10.74 26.82
N LEU A 266 -7.57 10.07 26.53
CA LEU A 266 -7.38 8.62 26.64
C LEU A 266 -6.26 8.35 27.65
N ASP A 267 -6.49 8.77 28.89
CA ASP A 267 -5.52 8.63 29.99
C ASP A 267 -5.56 7.22 30.58
N ASN A 268 -4.41 6.71 31.04
CA ASN A 268 -4.26 5.39 31.68
C ASN A 268 -4.77 4.20 30.85
N THR A 269 -4.62 4.25 29.53
CA THR A 269 -4.97 3.16 28.62
C THR A 269 -3.75 2.57 27.90
N THR A 270 -3.94 1.44 27.23
CA THR A 270 -2.93 0.75 26.42
C THR A 270 -3.13 1.03 24.93
N ILE A 271 -2.19 0.58 24.10
CA ILE A 271 -2.30 0.67 22.64
C ILE A 271 -3.57 -0.05 22.17
N MET A 272 -3.78 -1.31 22.59
CA MET A 272 -5.05 -2.01 22.49
C MET A 272 -5.47 -2.55 23.86
N VAL A 273 -6.71 -2.26 24.26
CA VAL A 273 -7.35 -2.77 25.48
C VAL A 273 -8.26 -3.94 25.08
N PRO A 274 -7.97 -5.18 25.50
CA PRO A 274 -8.84 -6.31 25.22
C PRO A 274 -10.29 -6.06 25.65
N GLY A 275 -11.24 -6.30 24.74
CA GLY A 275 -12.66 -6.13 25.04
C GLY A 275 -13.17 -4.68 25.01
N ASP A 276 -12.30 -3.69 24.81
CA ASP A 276 -12.66 -2.27 24.88
C ASP A 276 -11.96 -1.43 23.80
N ALA A 277 -12.49 -1.55 22.58
CA ALA A 277 -11.98 -0.80 21.42
C ALA A 277 -12.08 0.73 21.61
N GLU A 278 -13.14 1.23 22.24
CA GLU A 278 -13.36 2.67 22.40
C GLU A 278 -12.31 3.32 23.31
N ASN A 279 -11.78 2.57 24.29
CA ASN A 279 -10.67 3.03 25.13
C ASN A 279 -9.29 2.68 24.56
N SER A 280 -9.19 2.07 23.36
CA SER A 280 -7.91 1.68 22.75
C SER A 280 -7.31 2.79 21.89
N ILE A 281 -6.05 3.17 22.15
CA ILE A 281 -5.34 4.19 21.35
C ILE A 281 -5.23 3.80 19.88
N PHE A 282 -5.00 2.52 19.58
CA PHE A 282 -4.89 2.04 18.20
C PHE A 282 -6.17 2.34 17.42
N TYR A 283 -7.32 1.94 17.95
CA TYR A 283 -8.62 2.17 17.32
C TYR A 283 -8.89 3.68 17.16
N TYR A 284 -8.65 4.48 18.21
CA TYR A 284 -8.80 5.93 18.13
C TYR A 284 -7.99 6.55 16.98
N ARG A 285 -6.71 6.19 16.85
CA ARG A 285 -5.83 6.72 15.78
C ARG A 285 -6.28 6.27 14.39
N VAL A 286 -6.82 5.06 14.25
CA VAL A 286 -7.38 4.57 12.98
C VAL A 286 -8.70 5.26 12.66
N ASN A 287 -9.47 5.67 13.67
CA ASN A 287 -10.82 6.23 13.54
C ASN A 287 -10.91 7.76 13.70
N THR A 288 -9.82 8.49 13.48
CA THR A 288 -9.80 9.96 13.50
C THR A 288 -9.20 10.54 12.22
N THR A 289 -9.64 11.74 11.84
CA THR A 289 -9.07 12.54 10.74
C THR A 289 -8.19 13.69 11.25
N GLU A 290 -8.07 13.88 12.56
CA GLU A 290 -7.20 14.91 13.15
C GLU A 290 -5.73 14.60 12.80
N GLU A 291 -5.04 15.55 12.15
CA GLU A 291 -3.77 15.31 11.47
C GLU A 291 -2.67 14.83 12.42
N GLU A 292 -2.62 15.40 13.62
CA GLU A 292 -1.62 15.06 14.65
C GLU A 292 -1.92 13.74 15.39
N LEU A 293 -3.12 13.18 15.23
CA LEU A 293 -3.55 11.97 15.94
C LEU A 293 -3.73 10.76 15.03
N ARG A 294 -4.17 10.97 13.79
CA ARG A 294 -4.54 9.91 12.86
C ARG A 294 -3.38 9.00 12.46
N MET A 295 -3.70 7.75 12.17
CA MET A 295 -2.79 6.79 11.56
C MET A 295 -3.42 6.12 10.34
N PRO A 296 -2.68 5.96 9.23
CA PRO A 296 -1.38 6.58 8.96
C PRO A 296 -1.43 8.12 8.93
N MET A 297 -0.31 8.75 9.33
CA MET A 297 -0.17 10.23 9.38
C MET A 297 -0.14 10.86 7.98
N ALA A 298 0.22 10.09 6.96
CA ALA A 298 0.30 10.52 5.57
C ALA A 298 -0.41 9.52 4.64
N GLY A 299 -0.84 9.98 3.47
CA GLY A 299 -1.46 9.12 2.45
C GLY A 299 -2.93 8.74 2.71
N ARG A 300 -3.57 9.39 3.67
CA ARG A 300 -5.03 9.42 3.82
C ARG A 300 -5.50 10.78 4.31
N THR A 301 -6.78 11.07 4.18
CA THR A 301 -7.55 12.18 4.80
C THR A 301 -8.91 11.68 5.30
N LEU A 302 -9.37 10.54 4.81
CA LEU A 302 -10.60 9.87 5.25
C LEU A 302 -10.30 8.75 6.24
N ILE A 303 -11.31 8.39 7.03
CA ILE A 303 -11.33 7.14 7.78
C ILE A 303 -11.65 6.03 6.77
N HIS A 304 -10.94 4.90 6.87
CA HIS A 304 -11.33 3.68 6.17
C HIS A 304 -12.36 2.96 7.05
N GLU A 305 -13.64 3.29 6.85
CA GLU A 305 -14.75 2.91 7.74
C GLU A 305 -14.81 1.39 7.92
N GLU A 306 -14.69 0.65 6.82
CA GLU A 306 -14.73 -0.82 6.81
C GLU A 306 -13.61 -1.41 7.67
N PHE A 307 -12.38 -0.88 7.59
CA PHE A 307 -11.28 -1.37 8.42
C PHE A 307 -11.41 -0.95 9.89
N ALA A 308 -11.89 0.27 10.17
CA ALA A 308 -12.14 0.71 11.54
C ALA A 308 -13.11 -0.26 12.25
N GLU A 309 -14.17 -0.66 11.56
CA GLU A 309 -15.16 -1.60 12.08
C GLU A 309 -14.61 -3.01 12.34
N ILE A 310 -13.81 -3.58 11.44
CA ILE A 310 -13.20 -4.89 11.75
C ILE A 310 -12.17 -4.81 12.87
N LEU A 311 -11.45 -3.69 12.99
CA LEU A 311 -10.48 -3.49 14.05
C LEU A 311 -11.19 -3.39 15.41
N LYS A 312 -12.32 -2.67 15.46
CA LYS A 312 -13.20 -2.60 16.62
C LYS A 312 -13.70 -3.99 17.02
N GLU A 313 -14.20 -4.75 16.06
CA GLU A 313 -14.67 -6.13 16.28
C GLU A 313 -13.53 -7.00 16.85
N TYR A 314 -12.34 -6.92 16.24
CA TYR A 314 -11.17 -7.68 16.68
C TYR A 314 -10.78 -7.36 18.12
N ILE A 315 -10.62 -6.08 18.46
CA ILE A 315 -10.24 -5.67 19.83
C ILE A 315 -11.29 -6.14 20.84
N ASN A 316 -12.58 -5.98 20.51
CA ASN A 316 -13.67 -6.41 21.40
C ASN A 316 -13.78 -7.94 21.53
N SER A 317 -13.24 -8.70 20.57
CA SER A 317 -13.20 -10.17 20.63
C SER A 317 -12.09 -10.71 21.55
N LEU A 318 -11.09 -9.88 21.90
CA LEU A 318 -10.00 -10.29 22.77
C LEU A 318 -10.49 -10.47 24.21
N THR A 319 -10.24 -11.64 24.79
CA THR A 319 -10.70 -12.02 26.14
C THR A 319 -9.58 -12.07 27.18
N ILE A 320 -8.37 -11.66 26.79
CA ILE A 320 -7.18 -11.68 27.63
C ILE A 320 -7.24 -10.52 28.64
N THR A 321 -6.70 -10.74 29.84
CA THR A 321 -6.58 -9.68 30.86
C THR A 321 -5.17 -9.11 30.80
N CYS A 322 -5.05 -7.78 30.81
CA CYS A 322 -3.75 -7.12 30.95
C CYS A 322 -3.29 -7.23 32.41
N ASP A 323 -2.05 -7.69 32.62
CA ASP A 323 -1.44 -7.87 33.95
C ASP A 323 -0.88 -6.56 34.55
#